data_AF-A0A925JZ29-F1
#
_entry.id   AF-A0A925JZ29-F1
#
_cell.length_a   1.000
_cell.length_b   1.000
_cell.length_c   1.000
_cell.angle_alpha   90.00
_cell.angle_beta   90.00
_cell.angle_gamma   90.00
#
_symmetry.space_group_name_H-M   'P 1'
#
loop_
_entity.id
_entity.type
_entity.pdbx_description
1 polymer ?
#
loop_
_entity_poly.entity_id
_entity_poly.type
_entity_poly.pdbx_seq_one_letter_code
_entity_poly.pdbx_strand_id
1 'polypeptide(L)'
;MASLIVICLGATVASRAFDPRRTESAASSRNEKHTTKLVTVASPAEEARKELQGTWRATKAERDGEAAGDVVGHQLSLTGDRFQLRSKDGKPLYAGTVRVDTSAKPAAIDFEHTEGELKGKAWKGIYALDGDTLTICDNAPDMDKGRPAAFEAASGSGYVLITFKRAKP
;
A
#
# COMPACT_ATOMS: atom_id res chain seq x y z
N MET A 1 12.84 14.91 64.63
CA MET A 1 12.92 13.99 63.48
C MET A 1 12.10 14.59 62.34
N ALA A 2 12.68 14.61 61.13
CA ALA A 2 12.06 14.78 59.79
C ALA A 2 10.97 15.86 59.62
N SER A 3 11.30 17.00 59.01
CA SER A 3 11.09 17.31 57.57
C SER A 3 9.64 17.57 57.18
N LEU A 4 9.35 18.81 56.75
CA LEU A 4 8.80 19.17 55.42
C LEU A 4 8.63 20.71 55.36
N ILE A 5 9.33 21.39 54.44
CA ILE A 5 8.80 22.03 53.21
C ILE A 5 7.81 23.18 53.50
N VAL A 6 8.14 24.39 53.02
CA VAL A 6 7.35 25.21 52.08
C VAL A 6 8.20 26.44 51.75
N ILE A 7 8.60 26.56 50.47
CA ILE A 7 9.25 27.76 49.92
C ILE A 7 8.15 28.59 49.25
N CYS A 8 7.89 29.77 49.82
CA CYS A 8 7.09 30.84 49.20
C CYS A 8 8.02 32.00 48.87
N LEU A 9 8.20 32.33 47.59
CA LEU A 9 8.56 33.66 47.09
C LEU A 9 8.03 33.73 45.65
N GLY A 10 7.18 34.65 45.25
CA GLY A 10 7.12 36.06 45.63
C GLY A 10 7.64 36.87 44.44
N ALA A 11 6.70 37.42 43.66
CA ALA A 11 6.91 38.18 42.43
C ALA A 11 7.80 39.42 42.62
N THR A 12 8.36 39.97 41.53
CA THR A 12 8.43 41.42 41.25
C THR A 12 8.90 41.68 39.79
N VAL A 13 8.12 42.49 39.09
CA VAL A 13 8.37 43.05 37.74
C VAL A 13 9.42 44.16 37.80
N ALA A 14 10.29 44.26 36.79
CA ALA A 14 10.95 45.52 36.44
C ALA A 14 11.27 45.61 34.94
N SER A 15 10.56 46.52 34.27
CA SER A 15 10.73 46.98 32.90
C SER A 15 12.13 47.53 32.61
N ARG A 16 12.61 47.42 31.37
CA ARG A 16 13.57 48.38 30.76
C ARG A 16 13.55 48.32 29.23
N ALA A 17 13.14 49.46 28.67
CA ALA A 17 13.57 50.12 27.43
C ALA A 17 13.47 49.37 26.08
N PHE A 18 12.45 49.79 25.32
CA PHE A 18 12.32 49.69 23.87
C PHE A 18 13.14 50.81 23.21
N ASP A 19 14.15 50.47 22.40
CA ASP A 19 14.86 51.41 21.52
C ASP A 19 14.65 51.01 20.05
N PRO A 20 14.04 51.88 19.22
CA PRO A 20 13.78 51.61 17.82
C PRO A 20 14.74 52.41 16.93
N ARG A 21 15.78 51.74 16.39
CA ARG A 21 16.39 51.97 15.05
C ARG A 21 17.78 51.33 14.98
N ARG A 22 17.87 50.15 14.36
CA ARG A 22 19.00 49.87 13.45
C ARG A 22 18.58 48.84 12.41
N THR A 23 18.60 49.32 11.17
CA THR A 23 18.40 48.61 9.92
C THR A 23 19.44 47.50 9.71
N GLU A 24 18.93 46.44 9.11
CA GLU A 24 19.56 45.62 8.07
C GLU A 24 20.83 44.82 8.37
N SER A 25 20.61 43.51 8.26
CA SER A 25 21.27 42.62 7.29
C SER A 25 22.62 42.00 7.69
N ALA A 26 22.62 40.70 7.40
CA ALA A 26 23.74 39.78 7.24
C ALA A 26 24.31 39.10 8.49
N ALA A 27 24.55 37.81 8.28
CA ALA A 27 25.36 36.87 9.03
C ALA A 27 24.74 36.28 10.30
N SER A 28 24.42 34.99 10.26
CA SER A 28 25.44 33.98 10.61
C SER A 28 24.73 32.67 10.96
N SER A 29 24.49 31.81 9.97
CA SER A 29 24.26 30.40 10.23
C SER A 29 25.54 29.65 9.87
N ARG A 30 26.40 29.48 10.88
CA ARG A 30 27.45 28.47 10.87
C ARG A 30 27.29 27.61 12.11
N ASN A 31 26.69 26.44 11.91
CA ASN A 31 26.81 25.20 12.68
C ASN A 31 25.92 24.19 11.93
N GLU A 32 26.24 22.96 11.64
CA GLU A 32 27.35 22.08 11.94
C GLU A 32 27.29 20.95 10.90
N LYS A 33 28.36 20.19 10.87
CA LYS A 33 28.63 19.13 9.92
C LYS A 33 27.68 17.97 10.22
N HIS A 34 26.61 17.80 9.44
CA HIS A 34 25.98 16.51 9.27
C HIS A 34 25.89 16.22 7.78
N THR A 35 26.83 15.41 7.31
CA THR A 35 26.71 14.74 6.01
C THR A 35 25.58 13.71 6.16
N THR A 36 24.33 14.17 6.07
CA THR A 36 23.20 13.25 5.95
C THR A 36 23.20 12.79 4.51
N LYS A 37 23.82 11.64 4.25
CA LYS A 37 23.45 10.84 3.08
C LYS A 37 21.93 10.74 3.11
N LEU A 38 21.26 11.19 2.05
CA LEU A 38 19.86 10.84 1.82
C LEU A 38 19.81 9.31 1.69
N VAL A 39 19.57 8.64 2.81
CA VAL A 39 19.10 7.26 2.82
C VAL A 39 17.63 7.38 2.47
N THR A 40 17.31 7.19 1.19
CA THR A 40 15.95 6.95 0.76
C THR A 40 15.49 5.67 1.45
N VAL A 41 14.83 5.80 2.60
CA VAL A 41 14.07 4.68 3.18
C VAL A 41 12.91 4.44 2.22
N ALA A 42 13.04 3.43 1.36
CA ALA A 42 11.96 2.98 0.51
C ALA A 42 10.71 2.78 1.38
N SER A 43 9.59 3.36 0.97
CA SER A 43 8.34 3.25 1.73
C SER A 43 7.91 1.77 1.83
N PRO A 44 7.21 1.34 2.90
CA PRO A 44 6.74 -0.05 3.03
C PRO A 44 5.93 -0.56 1.83
N ALA A 45 5.23 0.35 1.13
CA ALA A 45 4.51 0.03 -0.09
C ALA A 45 5.44 -0.22 -1.30
N GLU A 46 6.60 0.45 -1.36
CA GLU A 46 7.60 0.24 -2.42
C GLU A 46 8.27 -1.13 -2.27
N GLU A 47 8.65 -1.52 -1.06
CA GLU A 47 9.22 -2.84 -0.78
C GLU A 47 8.21 -3.96 -1.11
N ALA A 48 6.97 -3.82 -0.66
CA ALA A 48 5.92 -4.79 -0.98
C ALA A 48 5.68 -4.91 -2.50
N ARG A 49 5.71 -3.80 -3.24
CA ARG A 49 5.66 -3.85 -4.71
C ARG A 49 6.82 -4.63 -5.29
N LYS A 50 8.05 -4.44 -4.79
CA LYS A 50 9.24 -5.17 -5.27
C LYS A 50 9.06 -6.68 -5.09
N GLU A 51 8.54 -7.11 -3.95
CA GLU A 51 8.29 -8.53 -3.67
C GLU A 51 7.19 -9.14 -4.55
N LEU A 52 6.17 -8.34 -4.88
CA LEU A 52 5.08 -8.75 -5.77
C LEU A 52 5.47 -8.78 -7.24
N GLN A 53 6.60 -8.18 -7.64
CA GLN A 53 7.01 -8.18 -9.04
C GLN A 53 7.19 -9.60 -9.58
N GLY A 54 6.91 -9.75 -10.87
CA GLY A 54 7.10 -10.99 -11.60
C GLY A 54 5.79 -11.54 -12.16
N THR A 55 5.84 -12.81 -12.54
CA THR A 55 4.72 -13.49 -13.18
C THR A 55 4.14 -14.54 -12.24
N TRP A 56 2.83 -14.55 -12.14
CA TRP A 56 2.05 -15.35 -11.21
C TRP A 56 1.02 -16.16 -11.99
N ARG A 57 0.93 -17.46 -11.73
CA ARG A 57 -0.05 -18.36 -12.36
C ARG A 57 -1.12 -18.74 -11.36
N ALA A 58 -2.39 -18.53 -11.70
CA ALA A 58 -3.52 -18.93 -10.88
C ALA A 58 -3.55 -20.46 -10.77
N THR A 59 -3.52 -20.96 -9.54
CA THR A 59 -3.55 -22.39 -9.22
C THR A 59 -4.88 -22.83 -8.62
N LYS A 60 -5.57 -21.92 -7.94
CA LYS A 60 -6.89 -22.12 -7.36
C LYS A 60 -7.67 -20.82 -7.47
N ALA A 61 -8.97 -20.92 -7.69
CA ALA A 61 -9.88 -19.79 -7.58
C ALA A 61 -11.23 -20.25 -7.04
N GLU A 62 -11.88 -19.38 -6.28
CA GLU A 62 -13.20 -19.57 -5.70
C GLU A 62 -14.06 -18.34 -5.96
N ARG A 63 -15.31 -18.55 -6.35
CA ARG A 63 -16.32 -17.51 -6.57
C ARG A 63 -17.67 -18.05 -6.12
N ASP A 64 -18.42 -17.25 -5.36
CA ASP A 64 -19.75 -17.63 -4.85
C ASP A 64 -19.78 -18.97 -4.07
N GLY A 65 -18.72 -19.29 -3.36
CA GLY A 65 -18.56 -20.50 -2.57
C GLY A 65 -18.19 -21.74 -3.40
N GLU A 66 -17.99 -21.58 -4.71
CA GLU A 66 -17.68 -22.66 -5.64
C GLU A 66 -16.33 -22.46 -6.33
N ALA A 67 -15.77 -23.54 -6.88
CA ALA A 67 -14.49 -23.47 -7.59
C ALA A 67 -14.65 -22.72 -8.93
N ALA A 68 -13.88 -21.65 -9.11
CA ALA A 68 -13.85 -20.85 -10.33
C ALA A 68 -12.78 -21.38 -11.31
N GLY A 69 -13.06 -22.55 -11.90
CA GLY A 69 -12.13 -23.24 -12.79
C GLY A 69 -11.73 -22.46 -14.05
N ASP A 70 -12.54 -21.48 -14.46
CA ASP A 70 -12.26 -20.58 -15.58
C ASP A 70 -11.05 -19.67 -15.32
N VAL A 71 -10.79 -19.32 -14.06
CA VAL A 71 -9.67 -18.46 -13.65
C VAL A 71 -8.37 -19.26 -13.52
N VAL A 72 -8.46 -20.57 -13.28
CA VAL A 72 -7.28 -21.42 -13.06
C VAL A 72 -6.43 -21.47 -14.35
N GLY A 73 -5.13 -21.23 -14.19
CA GLY A 73 -4.18 -21.14 -15.29
C GLY A 73 -4.02 -19.75 -15.89
N HIS A 74 -4.83 -18.76 -15.49
CA HIS A 74 -4.59 -17.36 -15.84
C HIS A 74 -3.24 -16.89 -15.31
N GLN A 75 -2.62 -15.97 -16.03
CA GLN A 75 -1.31 -15.43 -15.72
C GLN A 75 -1.43 -13.95 -15.40
N LEU A 76 -1.08 -13.57 -14.17
CA LEU A 76 -0.95 -12.20 -13.71
C LEU A 76 0.53 -11.81 -13.74
N SER A 77 0.89 -10.83 -14.56
CA SER A 77 2.23 -10.24 -14.59
C SER A 77 2.20 -8.86 -13.93
N LEU A 78 3.07 -8.64 -12.95
CA LEU A 78 3.26 -7.38 -12.25
C LEU A 78 4.66 -6.85 -12.59
N THR A 79 4.70 -5.64 -13.14
CA THR A 79 5.95 -4.96 -13.53
C THR A 79 5.87 -3.48 -13.15
N GLY A 80 6.67 -3.07 -12.17
CA GLY A 80 6.64 -1.70 -11.65
C GLY A 80 5.30 -1.38 -11.02
N ASP A 81 4.59 -0.41 -11.59
CA ASP A 81 3.22 -0.07 -11.23
C ASP A 81 2.15 -0.65 -12.16
N ARG A 82 2.52 -1.53 -13.08
CA ARG A 82 1.63 -2.06 -14.10
C ARG A 82 1.26 -3.51 -13.81
N PHE A 83 0.03 -3.89 -14.13
CA PHE A 83 -0.39 -5.27 -14.17
C PHE A 83 -0.88 -5.66 -15.58
N GLN A 84 -0.78 -6.94 -15.89
CA GLN A 84 -1.35 -7.53 -17.08
C GLN A 84 -1.86 -8.92 -16.74
N LEU A 85 -3.14 -9.16 -17.00
CA LEU A 85 -3.79 -10.45 -16.85
C LEU A 85 -3.97 -11.10 -18.23
N ARG A 86 -3.53 -12.35 -18.35
CA ARG A 86 -3.70 -13.16 -19.55
C ARG A 86 -4.46 -14.45 -19.23
N SER A 87 -5.22 -14.94 -20.21
CA SER A 87 -5.83 -16.27 -20.12
C SER A 87 -4.77 -17.36 -20.10
N LYS A 88 -5.17 -18.59 -19.78
CA LYS A 88 -4.28 -19.76 -19.82
C LYS A 88 -3.64 -20.00 -21.20
N ASP A 89 -4.28 -19.52 -22.26
CA ASP A 89 -3.83 -19.61 -23.67
C ASP A 89 -2.99 -18.39 -24.10
N GLY A 90 -2.65 -17.47 -23.17
CA GLY A 90 -1.81 -16.30 -23.42
C GLY A 90 -2.54 -15.07 -23.99
N LYS A 91 -3.86 -15.14 -24.17
CA LYS A 91 -4.67 -14.01 -24.67
C LYS A 91 -4.73 -12.90 -23.61
N PRO A 92 -4.48 -11.62 -23.95
CA PRO A 92 -4.63 -10.52 -23.01
C PRO A 92 -6.11 -10.36 -22.62
N LEU A 93 -6.38 -10.28 -21.31
CA LEU A 93 -7.71 -10.07 -20.76
C LEU A 93 -7.86 -8.64 -20.25
N TYR A 94 -6.99 -8.25 -19.32
CA TYR A 94 -6.98 -6.92 -18.70
C TYR A 94 -5.56 -6.43 -18.53
N ALA A 95 -5.37 -5.11 -18.57
CA ALA A 95 -4.12 -4.49 -18.18
C ALA A 95 -4.40 -3.11 -17.58
N GLY A 96 -3.46 -2.64 -16.77
CA GLY A 96 -3.65 -1.40 -16.04
C GLY A 96 -2.55 -1.10 -15.05
N THR A 97 -2.89 -0.25 -14.09
CA THR A 97 -2.03 0.11 -12.97
C THR A 97 -2.45 -0.66 -11.73
N VAL A 98 -1.48 -1.09 -10.93
CA VAL A 98 -1.69 -1.74 -9.64
C VAL A 98 -1.21 -0.80 -8.55
N ARG A 99 -1.90 -0.75 -7.42
CA ARG A 99 -1.48 -0.05 -6.19
C ARG A 99 -1.58 -1.01 -5.02
N VAL A 100 -0.67 -0.87 -4.06
CA VAL A 100 -0.65 -1.69 -2.85
C VAL A 100 -0.49 -0.81 -1.63
N ASP A 101 -1.15 -1.21 -0.54
CA ASP A 101 -1.07 -0.56 0.76
C ASP A 101 -0.91 -1.62 1.85
N THR A 102 0.31 -1.69 2.41
CA THR A 102 0.67 -2.58 3.52
C THR A 102 0.34 -2.01 4.90
N SER A 103 -0.11 -0.75 4.97
CA SER A 103 -0.56 -0.12 6.22
C SER A 103 -1.96 -0.58 6.61
N ALA A 104 -2.76 -0.98 5.61
CA ALA A 104 -4.05 -1.62 5.81
C ALA A 104 -3.91 -3.07 6.31
N LYS A 105 -4.88 -3.54 7.08
CA LYS A 105 -4.94 -4.93 7.58
C LYS A 105 -6.33 -5.52 7.29
N PRO A 106 -6.45 -6.53 6.41
CA PRO A 106 -5.42 -7.12 5.55
C PRO A 106 -4.78 -6.10 4.58
N ALA A 107 -3.60 -6.43 4.04
CA ALA A 107 -2.91 -5.58 3.07
C ALA A 107 -3.78 -5.42 1.82
N ALA A 108 -3.88 -4.19 1.31
CA ALA A 108 -4.77 -3.86 0.22
C ALA A 108 -4.07 -3.86 -1.13
N ILE A 109 -4.80 -4.24 -2.17
CA ILE A 109 -4.39 -4.15 -3.57
C ILE A 109 -5.52 -3.55 -4.40
N ASP A 110 -5.19 -2.61 -5.28
CA ASP A 110 -6.13 -1.99 -6.21
C ASP A 110 -5.62 -2.15 -7.63
N PHE A 111 -6.49 -2.58 -8.53
CA PHE A 111 -6.21 -2.68 -9.96
C PHE A 111 -7.05 -1.66 -10.70
N GLU A 112 -6.41 -0.65 -11.29
CA GLU A 112 -7.03 0.38 -12.11
C GLU A 112 -6.89 -0.04 -13.58
N HIS A 113 -8.00 -0.36 -14.25
CA HIS A 113 -7.96 -0.95 -15.59
C HIS A 113 -7.80 0.13 -16.65
N THR A 114 -6.72 0.06 -17.43
CA THR A 114 -6.49 0.98 -18.56
C THR A 114 -6.83 0.34 -19.91
N GLU A 115 -6.93 -0.99 -19.95
CA GLU A 115 -7.19 -1.80 -21.14
C GLU A 115 -8.15 -2.96 -20.83
N GLY A 116 -8.78 -3.51 -21.88
CA GLY A 116 -9.78 -4.56 -21.79
C GLY A 116 -11.20 -4.03 -21.59
N GLU A 117 -12.15 -4.94 -21.40
CA GLU A 117 -13.59 -4.62 -21.29
C GLU A 117 -13.93 -3.74 -20.08
N LEU A 118 -13.06 -3.76 -19.07
CA LEU A 118 -13.22 -3.02 -17.81
C LEU A 118 -12.44 -1.70 -17.80
N LYS A 119 -11.98 -1.20 -18.94
CA LYS A 119 -11.24 0.06 -19.03
C LYS A 119 -11.98 1.20 -18.33
N GLY A 120 -11.26 1.94 -17.48
CA GLY A 120 -11.78 3.04 -16.67
C GLY A 120 -12.43 2.60 -15.36
N LYS A 121 -12.52 1.29 -15.08
CA LYS A 121 -12.98 0.75 -13.81
C LYS A 121 -11.81 0.31 -12.94
N ALA A 122 -12.10 -0.01 -11.68
CA ALA A 122 -11.10 -0.50 -10.76
C ALA A 122 -11.61 -1.68 -9.93
N TRP A 123 -10.76 -2.70 -9.78
CA TRP A 123 -10.95 -3.74 -8.78
C TRP A 123 -10.29 -3.35 -7.48
N LYS A 124 -11.00 -3.56 -6.39
CA LYS A 124 -10.54 -3.32 -5.03
C LYS A 124 -10.43 -4.66 -4.34
N GLY A 125 -9.26 -4.93 -3.79
CA GLY A 125 -8.96 -6.20 -3.18
C GLY A 125 -8.05 -6.09 -1.97
N ILE A 126 -7.81 -7.26 -1.41
CA ILE A 126 -6.80 -7.53 -0.41
C ILE A 126 -5.85 -8.60 -0.93
N TYR A 127 -4.61 -8.60 -0.45
CA TYR A 127 -3.63 -9.59 -0.82
C TYR A 127 -2.82 -10.08 0.37
N ALA A 128 -2.32 -11.31 0.25
CA ALA A 128 -1.34 -11.90 1.13
C ALA A 128 -0.25 -12.55 0.29
N LEU A 129 1.00 -12.24 0.62
CA LEU A 129 2.18 -12.83 -0.02
C LEU A 129 2.89 -13.72 0.99
N ASP A 130 3.04 -14.99 0.63
CA ASP A 130 3.77 -16.01 1.40
C ASP A 130 4.78 -16.70 0.46
N GLY A 131 6.01 -16.17 0.43
CA GLY A 131 7.08 -16.63 -0.46
C GLY A 131 6.68 -16.60 -1.95
N ASP A 132 6.47 -17.79 -2.51
CA ASP A 132 6.04 -17.99 -3.91
C ASP A 132 4.52 -18.15 -4.06
N THR A 133 3.75 -17.87 -3.02
CA THR A 133 2.29 -17.94 -3.01
C THR A 133 1.70 -16.54 -2.85
N LEU A 134 0.93 -16.10 -3.83
CA LEU A 134 0.19 -14.84 -3.77
C LEU A 134 -1.30 -15.16 -3.70
N THR A 135 -1.97 -14.75 -2.64
CA THR A 135 -3.43 -14.87 -2.50
C THR A 135 -4.04 -13.49 -2.66
N ILE A 136 -5.03 -13.36 -3.54
CA ILE A 136 -5.78 -12.11 -3.77
C ILE A 136 -7.26 -12.43 -3.58
N CYS A 137 -7.96 -11.57 -2.84
CA CYS A 137 -9.42 -11.55 -2.80
C CYS A 137 -9.88 -10.18 -3.29
N ASP A 138 -10.71 -10.12 -4.32
CA ASP A 138 -11.16 -8.85 -4.92
C ASP A 138 -12.62 -8.89 -5.36
N ASN A 139 -13.12 -7.70 -5.71
CA ASN A 139 -14.49 -7.47 -6.14
C ASN A 139 -14.69 -7.59 -7.67
N ALA A 140 -13.85 -8.34 -8.40
CA ALA A 140 -13.99 -8.48 -9.84
C ALA A 140 -15.38 -8.94 -10.33
N PRO A 141 -16.11 -9.83 -9.62
CA PRO A 141 -17.47 -10.19 -10.00
C PRO A 141 -18.49 -9.05 -9.85
N ASP A 142 -18.27 -8.13 -8.90
CA ASP A 142 -19.19 -7.04 -8.55
C ASP A 142 -18.41 -5.80 -8.09
N MET A 143 -18.07 -4.92 -9.04
CA MET A 143 -17.28 -3.72 -8.76
C MET A 143 -18.00 -2.67 -7.91
N ASP A 144 -19.33 -2.80 -7.74
CA ASP A 144 -20.09 -1.94 -6.84
C ASP A 144 -19.91 -2.37 -5.37
N LYS A 145 -19.40 -3.58 -5.12
CA LYS A 145 -18.94 -4.00 -3.79
C LYS A 145 -17.68 -3.27 -3.40
N GLY A 146 -17.57 -3.03 -2.09
CA GLY A 146 -16.35 -2.51 -1.49
C GLY A 146 -15.19 -3.50 -1.54
N ARG A 147 -14.10 -3.11 -0.88
CA ARG A 147 -12.95 -4.01 -0.68
C ARG A 147 -13.34 -5.16 0.26
N PRO A 148 -12.96 -6.42 -0.03
CA PRO A 148 -13.15 -7.53 0.90
C PRO A 148 -12.44 -7.29 2.24
N ALA A 149 -13.07 -7.70 3.34
CA ALA A 149 -12.47 -7.62 4.69
C ALA A 149 -11.67 -8.87 5.08
N ALA A 150 -11.93 -10.00 4.41
CA ALA A 150 -11.29 -11.29 4.65
C ALA A 150 -11.07 -12.05 3.33
N PHE A 151 -10.20 -13.05 3.36
CA PHE A 151 -9.88 -13.91 2.21
C PHE A 151 -10.94 -15.00 2.03
N GLU A 152 -12.18 -14.58 1.79
CA GLU A 152 -13.33 -15.47 1.65
C GLU A 152 -14.21 -15.02 0.49
N ALA A 153 -14.65 -15.98 -0.32
CA ALA A 153 -15.54 -15.76 -1.46
C ALA A 153 -16.82 -16.60 -1.29
N ALA A 154 -17.52 -16.46 -0.16
CA ALA A 154 -18.75 -17.18 0.12
C ALA A 154 -19.86 -16.87 -0.91
N SER A 155 -20.88 -17.73 -1.01
CA SER A 155 -22.01 -17.53 -1.91
C SER A 155 -22.69 -16.17 -1.69
N GLY A 156 -22.84 -15.38 -2.76
CA GLY A 156 -23.44 -14.04 -2.70
C GLY A 156 -22.54 -12.96 -2.09
N SER A 157 -21.27 -13.26 -1.81
CA SER A 157 -20.32 -12.26 -1.29
C SER A 157 -19.97 -11.17 -2.31
N GLY A 158 -20.04 -11.49 -3.61
CA GLY A 158 -19.59 -10.60 -4.69
C GLY A 158 -18.07 -10.53 -4.82
N TYR A 159 -17.35 -11.49 -4.23
CA TYR A 159 -15.89 -11.55 -4.28
C TYR A 159 -15.39 -12.80 -5.01
N VAL A 160 -14.16 -12.70 -5.52
CA VAL A 160 -13.40 -13.84 -6.02
C VAL A 160 -12.12 -13.97 -5.20
N LEU A 161 -11.83 -15.18 -4.74
CA LEU A 161 -10.60 -15.52 -4.05
C LEU A 161 -9.71 -16.32 -5.00
N ILE A 162 -8.48 -15.86 -5.23
CA ILE A 162 -7.56 -16.47 -6.17
C ILE A 162 -6.23 -16.74 -5.48
N THR A 163 -5.73 -17.97 -5.60
CA THR A 163 -4.39 -18.35 -5.16
C THR A 163 -3.49 -18.53 -6.38
N PHE A 164 -2.46 -17.71 -6.46
CA PHE A 164 -1.41 -17.76 -7.47
C PHE A 164 -0.13 -18.40 -6.92
N LYS A 165 0.61 -19.04 -7.82
CA LYS A 165 2.00 -19.43 -7.60
C LYS A 165 2.92 -18.65 -8.51
N ARG A 166 4.09 -18.24 -7.99
CA ARG A 166 5.11 -17.58 -8.79
C ARG A 166 5.54 -18.51 -9.92
N ALA A 167 5.50 -18.01 -11.16
CA ALA A 167 6.00 -18.74 -12.31
C ALA A 167 7.52 -18.81 -12.22
N LYS A 168 8.06 -20.03 -12.32
CA LYS A 168 9.49 -20.22 -12.45
C LYS A 168 9.92 -19.79 -13.87
N PRO A 169 11.08 -19.13 -14.02
CA PRO A 169 11.63 -18.78 -15.33
C PRO A 169 11.91 -20.01 -16.19
#